data_AF-A0A2A9NJQ4-F1
#
_entry.id   AF-A0A2A9NJQ4-F1
#
_cell.length_a   1.000
_cell.length_b   1.000
_cell.length_c   1.000
_cell.angle_alpha   90.00
_cell.angle_beta   90.00
_cell.angle_gamma   90.00
#
_symmetry.space_group_name_H-M   'P 1'
#
loop_
_entity.id
_entity.type
_entity.pdbx_description
1 polymer ?
#
loop_
_entity_poly.entity_id
_entity_poly.type
_entity_poly.pdbx_seq_one_letter_code
_entity_poly.pdbx_strand_id
1 'polypeptide(L)'
;YDISPIPYPASNAHMRLYKQLRLASLQIDPHAFGSSYERESQFDESTWRARIDKPDRITFIAHTMNHDDSNGEMMVSCQAWVGSIMILSPEMLHDFNLPLPRSIREEGLSVYVVVGMWVHPNHRNRSLGKRLVLSSLEWAKDSKEKDTEAPKKVLLLEVKQDNHAAIALYAKLGF
;
A
#
# COMPACT_ATOMS: atom_id res chain seq x y z
N TYR A 1 -4.60 -15.24 -7.09
CA TYR A 1 -4.06 -13.91 -6.75
C TYR A 1 -3.34 -14.04 -5.44
N ASP A 2 -2.12 -13.56 -5.42
CA ASP A 2 -1.28 -13.59 -4.24
C ASP A 2 -1.02 -12.19 -3.72
N ILE A 3 -0.84 -12.11 -2.40
CA ILE A 3 -0.46 -10.89 -1.72
C ILE A 3 0.87 -11.14 -1.06
N SER A 4 1.83 -10.28 -1.34
CA SER A 4 3.15 -10.33 -0.76
C SER A 4 3.67 -8.91 -0.53
N PRO A 5 4.56 -8.71 0.45
CA PRO A 5 5.27 -7.46 0.58
C PRO A 5 6.29 -7.31 -0.55
N ILE A 6 6.55 -6.08 -0.98
CA ILE A 6 7.77 -5.77 -1.73
C ILE A 6 8.95 -6.01 -0.77
N PRO A 7 9.93 -6.86 -1.13
CA PRO A 7 11.09 -7.11 -0.29
C PRO A 7 11.90 -5.85 -0.02
N TYR A 8 12.50 -5.78 1.17
CA TYR A 8 13.51 -4.81 1.54
C TYR A 8 14.87 -5.52 1.72
N PRO A 9 15.93 -5.15 0.97
CA PRO A 9 15.94 -4.10 -0.03
C PRO A 9 15.19 -4.46 -1.34
N ALA A 10 14.63 -3.45 -2.01
CA ALA A 10 13.85 -3.62 -3.24
C ALA A 10 14.75 -3.67 -4.49
N SER A 11 14.51 -4.65 -5.37
CA SER A 11 15.22 -4.77 -6.65
C SER A 11 14.77 -3.71 -7.67
N ASN A 12 15.59 -3.51 -8.72
CA ASN A 12 15.21 -2.64 -9.85
C ASN A 12 13.94 -3.13 -10.56
N ALA A 13 13.68 -4.44 -10.56
CA ALA A 13 12.45 -5.01 -11.13
C ALA A 13 11.22 -4.63 -10.29
N HIS A 14 11.31 -4.70 -8.96
CA HIS A 14 10.25 -4.26 -8.06
C HIS A 14 9.93 -2.78 -8.25
N MET A 15 10.96 -1.94 -8.38
CA MET A 15 10.79 -0.51 -8.63
C MET A 15 10.07 -0.22 -9.96
N ARG A 16 10.43 -0.93 -11.04
CA ARG A 16 9.75 -0.78 -12.33
C ARG A 16 8.28 -1.18 -12.26
N LEU A 17 7.96 -2.32 -11.64
CA LEU A 17 6.58 -2.80 -11.49
C LEU A 17 5.75 -1.86 -10.59
N TYR A 18 6.33 -1.39 -9.48
CA TYR A 18 5.68 -0.40 -8.62
C TYR A 18 5.39 0.90 -9.37
N LYS A 19 6.37 1.43 -10.11
CA LYS A 19 6.21 2.65 -10.91
C LYS A 19 5.08 2.48 -11.93
N GLN A 20 5.05 1.36 -12.66
CA GLN A 20 3.99 1.07 -13.64
C GLN A 20 2.60 1.05 -12.99
N LEU A 21 2.44 0.30 -11.89
CA LEU A 21 1.18 0.21 -11.16
C LEU A 21 0.74 1.58 -10.61
N ARG A 22 1.67 2.32 -10.00
CA ARG A 22 1.40 3.62 -9.40
C ARG A 22 0.96 4.63 -10.44
N LEU A 23 1.66 4.72 -11.57
CA LEU A 23 1.29 5.64 -12.64
C LEU A 23 -0.05 5.25 -13.29
N ALA A 24 -0.31 3.94 -13.49
CA ALA A 24 -1.61 3.48 -13.97
C ALA A 24 -2.75 3.88 -13.01
N SER A 25 -2.53 3.76 -11.69
CA SER A 25 -3.54 4.17 -10.70
C SER A 25 -3.90 5.65 -10.79
N LEU A 26 -2.91 6.51 -11.05
CA LEU A 26 -3.10 7.96 -11.17
C LEU A 26 -3.77 8.35 -12.48
N GLN A 27 -3.60 7.58 -13.55
CA GLN A 27 -4.30 7.80 -14.82
C GLN A 27 -5.75 7.31 -14.77
N ILE A 28 -5.98 6.15 -14.18
CA ILE A 28 -7.29 5.48 -14.18
C ILE A 28 -8.23 6.07 -13.13
N ASP A 29 -7.73 6.31 -11.92
CA ASP A 29 -8.54 6.86 -10.81
C ASP A 29 -7.82 8.06 -10.15
N PRO A 30 -7.56 9.17 -10.87
CA PRO A 30 -6.87 10.34 -10.32
C PRO A 30 -7.56 10.89 -9.06
N HIS A 31 -8.90 10.83 -9.05
CA HIS A 31 -9.71 11.26 -7.91
C HIS A 31 -9.42 10.49 -6.62
N ALA A 32 -8.90 9.26 -6.68
CA ALA A 32 -8.61 8.46 -5.50
C ALA A 32 -7.36 8.91 -4.73
N PHE A 33 -6.54 9.82 -5.29
CA PHE A 33 -5.24 10.19 -4.72
C PHE A 33 -5.11 11.69 -4.48
N GLY A 34 -4.18 12.05 -3.60
CA GLY A 34 -3.75 13.45 -3.36
C GLY A 34 -2.62 13.92 -4.28
N SER A 35 -2.17 13.09 -5.22
CA SER A 35 -1.10 13.38 -6.19
C SER A 35 -1.65 13.13 -7.60
N SER A 36 -0.88 13.46 -8.65
CA SER A 36 -1.33 13.31 -10.05
C SER A 36 -0.30 12.59 -10.92
N TYR A 37 -0.74 12.07 -12.06
CA TYR A 37 0.14 11.43 -13.03
C TYR A 37 1.21 12.39 -13.54
N GLU A 38 0.83 13.62 -13.90
CA GLU A 38 1.71 14.65 -14.46
C GLU A 38 2.87 14.98 -13.53
N ARG A 39 2.60 14.95 -12.22
CA ARG A 39 3.63 15.18 -11.19
C ARG A 39 4.53 13.96 -11.04
N GLU A 40 3.96 12.79 -10.81
CA GLU A 40 4.75 11.60 -10.46
C GLU A 40 5.48 10.99 -11.68
N SER A 41 5.00 11.20 -12.91
CA SER A 41 5.66 10.69 -14.12
C SER A 41 7.05 11.29 -14.34
N GLN A 42 7.29 12.50 -13.81
CA GLN A 42 8.54 13.24 -13.90
C GLN A 42 9.55 12.86 -12.80
N PHE A 43 9.18 12.00 -11.85
CA PHE A 43 10.09 11.56 -10.81
C PHE A 43 11.25 10.74 -11.38
N ASP A 44 12.45 11.04 -10.89
CA ASP A 44 13.68 10.34 -11.20
C ASP A 44 13.76 8.97 -10.50
N GLU A 45 14.78 8.19 -10.84
CA GLU A 45 14.98 6.86 -10.27
C GLU A 45 15.18 6.89 -8.74
N SER A 46 15.90 7.90 -8.23
CA SER A 46 16.18 8.02 -6.81
C SER A 46 14.90 8.23 -5.99
N THR A 47 13.99 9.07 -6.49
CA THR A 47 12.67 9.29 -5.89
C THR A 47 11.83 8.02 -5.92
N TRP A 48 11.83 7.28 -7.04
CA TRP A 48 11.09 6.01 -7.13
C TRP A 48 11.64 4.95 -6.17
N ARG A 49 12.96 4.86 -6.02
CA ARG A 49 13.61 3.95 -5.07
C ARG A 49 13.20 4.29 -3.64
N ALA A 50 13.31 5.55 -3.25
CA ALA A 50 13.04 6.00 -1.89
C ALA A 50 11.60 5.74 -1.42
N ARG A 51 10.64 5.53 -2.33
CA ARG A 51 9.24 5.24 -1.98
C ARG A 51 9.00 3.79 -1.55
N ILE A 52 9.83 2.84 -1.98
CA ILE A 52 9.63 1.41 -1.68
C ILE A 52 10.82 0.75 -0.98
N ASP A 53 11.97 1.43 -0.92
CA ASP A 53 13.22 0.89 -0.39
C ASP A 53 13.65 1.64 0.87
N LYS A 54 12.77 1.62 1.89
CA LYS A 54 13.00 2.23 3.20
C LYS A 54 12.48 1.30 4.31
N PRO A 55 13.17 1.23 5.45
CA PRO A 55 12.76 0.34 6.55
C PRO A 55 11.57 0.87 7.36
N ASP A 56 11.18 2.14 7.18
CA ASP A 56 10.12 2.85 7.90
C ASP A 56 8.74 2.72 7.22
N ARG A 57 8.65 1.89 6.19
CA ARG A 57 7.42 1.63 5.44
C ARG A 57 7.48 0.26 4.78
N ILE A 58 6.32 -0.29 4.48
CA ILE A 58 6.20 -1.49 3.67
C ILE A 58 5.09 -1.31 2.65
N THR A 59 5.28 -1.88 1.46
CA THR A 59 4.25 -1.93 0.43
C THR A 59 3.84 -3.37 0.20
N PHE A 60 2.57 -3.69 0.36
CA PHE A 60 2.02 -4.96 -0.09
C PHE A 60 1.46 -4.81 -1.49
N ILE A 61 1.67 -5.83 -2.31
CA ILE A 61 1.16 -5.90 -3.68
C ILE A 61 0.21 -7.08 -3.84
N ALA A 62 -0.79 -6.92 -4.70
CA ALA A 62 -1.61 -8.00 -5.19
C ALA A 62 -1.17 -8.33 -6.62
N HIS A 63 -0.89 -9.59 -6.92
CA HIS A 63 -0.46 -10.02 -8.25
C HIS A 63 -1.23 -11.25 -8.73
N THR A 64 -1.33 -11.39 -10.05
CA THR A 64 -1.87 -12.60 -10.67
C THR A 64 -0.87 -13.74 -10.53
N MET A 65 -1.34 -14.92 -10.14
CA MET A 65 -0.58 -16.15 -10.29
C MET A 65 -0.66 -16.52 -11.78
N ASN A 66 0.45 -16.88 -12.40
CA ASN A 66 0.38 -17.44 -13.75
C ASN A 66 -0.43 -18.73 -13.71
N HIS A 67 -1.30 -18.91 -14.69
CA HIS A 67 -1.65 -20.27 -15.10
C HIS A 67 -0.48 -20.75 -15.94
N ASP A 68 0.15 -21.87 -15.56
CA ASP A 68 0.95 -22.65 -16.49
C ASP A 68 -0.01 -23.13 -17.59
N ASP A 69 -0.12 -22.37 -18.68
CA ASP A 69 -0.72 -22.91 -19.89
C ASP A 69 0.28 -23.93 -20.45
N SER A 70 -0.12 -25.20 -20.37
CA SER A 70 0.67 -26.37 -20.77
C SER A 70 0.89 -26.46 -22.29
N ASN A 71 0.82 -25.34 -23.01
CA ASN A 71 0.94 -25.25 -24.46
C ASN A 71 2.16 -24.39 -24.84
N GLY A 72 3.36 -24.84 -24.48
CA GLY A 72 4.62 -24.66 -25.24
C GLY A 72 5.11 -23.25 -25.63
N GLU A 73 4.35 -22.18 -25.41
CA GLU A 73 4.75 -20.82 -25.69
C GLU A 73 5.22 -20.17 -24.39
N MET A 74 6.53 -20.13 -24.21
CA MET A 74 7.19 -19.29 -23.21
C MET A 74 6.88 -17.82 -23.49
N MET A 75 5.73 -17.35 -23.04
CA MET A 75 5.55 -15.93 -22.78
C MET A 75 6.15 -15.66 -21.40
N VAL A 76 7.22 -14.86 -21.35
CA VAL A 76 7.77 -14.34 -20.09
C VAL A 76 6.64 -13.54 -19.43
N SER A 77 5.89 -14.20 -18.56
CA SER A 77 4.72 -13.61 -17.94
C SER A 77 5.21 -12.51 -17.02
N CYS A 78 4.94 -11.25 -17.37
CA CYS A 78 5.01 -10.20 -16.39
C CYS A 78 3.96 -10.56 -15.32
N GLN A 79 4.39 -10.97 -14.12
CA GLN A 79 3.50 -11.02 -12.96
C GLN A 79 2.80 -9.66 -12.88
N ALA A 80 1.55 -9.60 -13.33
CA ALA A 80 0.85 -8.34 -13.38
C ALA A 80 0.52 -7.99 -11.93
N TRP A 81 1.23 -7.00 -11.39
CA TRP A 81 0.78 -6.36 -10.16
C TRP A 81 -0.51 -5.63 -10.50
N VAL A 82 -1.57 -5.93 -9.75
CA VAL A 82 -2.93 -5.46 -10.00
C VAL A 82 -3.47 -4.65 -8.83
N GLY A 83 -2.70 -4.51 -7.75
CA GLY A 83 -3.06 -3.66 -6.63
C GLY A 83 -1.92 -3.48 -5.65
N SER A 84 -2.03 -2.44 -4.84
CA SER A 84 -1.03 -2.09 -3.84
C SER A 84 -1.69 -1.44 -2.62
N ILE A 85 -1.00 -1.52 -1.49
CA ILE A 85 -1.27 -0.76 -0.27
C ILE A 85 0.07 -0.49 0.41
N MET A 86 0.25 0.70 0.97
CA MET A 86 1.48 1.05 1.69
C MET A 86 1.13 1.35 3.15
N ILE A 87 1.93 0.82 4.07
CA ILE A 87 1.88 1.15 5.50
C ILE A 87 3.11 1.98 5.85
N LEU A 88 2.88 3.07 6.57
CA LEU A 88 3.89 3.95 7.14
C LEU A 88 4.02 3.65 8.63
N SER A 89 5.26 3.48 9.11
CA SER A 89 5.54 3.21 10.53
C SER A 89 5.53 4.49 11.37
N PRO A 90 5.42 4.40 12.71
CA PRO A 90 5.48 5.57 13.59
C PRO A 90 6.73 6.42 13.38
N GLU A 91 7.88 5.80 13.12
CA GLU A 91 9.15 6.50 12.88
C GLU A 91 9.10 7.40 11.66
N MET A 92 8.41 6.96 10.59
CA MET A 92 8.19 7.77 9.39
C MET A 92 7.30 8.96 9.71
N LEU A 93 6.29 8.76 10.57
CA LEU A 93 5.28 9.77 10.91
C LEU A 93 5.78 10.83 11.88
N HIS A 94 6.84 10.59 12.65
CA HIS A 94 7.42 11.61 13.55
C HIS A 94 7.79 12.91 12.81
N ASP A 95 8.16 12.80 11.53
CA ASP A 95 8.49 13.95 10.69
C ASP A 95 7.25 14.66 10.11
N PHE A 96 6.05 14.05 10.22
CA PHE A 96 4.79 14.58 9.70
C PHE A 96 3.88 15.02 10.84
N ASN A 97 3.48 16.29 10.83
CA ASN A 97 2.46 16.81 11.74
C ASN A 97 1.05 16.35 11.31
N LEU A 98 0.78 15.05 11.43
CA LEU A 98 -0.52 14.49 11.07
C LEU A 98 -1.59 15.02 12.03
N PRO A 99 -2.75 15.46 11.51
CA PRO A 99 -3.89 15.84 12.35
C PRO A 99 -4.53 14.58 12.95
N LEU A 100 -3.94 14.06 14.01
CA LEU A 100 -4.47 12.89 14.72
C LEU A 100 -5.71 13.28 15.56
N PRO A 101 -6.76 12.44 15.56
CA PRO A 101 -7.87 12.56 16.52
C PRO A 101 -7.34 12.68 17.96
N ARG A 102 -8.00 13.49 18.79
CA ARG A 102 -7.55 13.76 20.18
C ARG A 102 -7.35 12.48 21.00
N SER A 103 -8.25 11.51 20.86
CA SER A 103 -8.15 10.20 21.54
C SER A 103 -6.84 9.48 21.26
N ILE A 104 -6.30 9.59 20.05
CA ILE A 104 -5.05 8.94 19.66
C ILE A 104 -3.84 9.69 20.24
N ARG A 105 -3.91 11.03 20.30
CA ARG A 105 -2.82 11.87 20.79
C ARG A 105 -2.59 11.73 22.29
N GLU A 106 -3.64 11.47 23.06
CA GLU A 106 -3.60 11.42 24.53
C GLU A 106 -3.20 10.03 25.06
N GLU A 107 -3.39 8.96 24.27
CA GLU A 107 -3.20 7.57 24.71
C GLU A 107 -1.78 7.01 24.52
N GLY A 108 -0.83 7.77 23.98
CA GLY A 108 0.54 7.28 23.74
C GLY A 108 0.58 6.08 22.77
N LEU A 109 -0.30 6.07 21.77
CA LEU A 109 -0.43 4.98 20.81
C LEU A 109 0.65 5.01 19.74
N SER A 110 1.04 3.82 19.26
CA SER A 110 1.86 3.70 18.07
C SER A 110 1.01 3.72 16.82
N VAL A 111 1.15 4.82 16.07
CA VAL A 111 0.32 5.12 14.91
C VAL A 111 0.98 4.60 13.65
N TYR A 112 0.26 3.74 12.94
CA TYR A 112 0.58 3.32 11.58
C TYR A 112 -0.44 3.94 10.64
N VAL A 113 -0.02 4.36 9.44
CA VAL A 113 -0.93 4.95 8.45
C VAL A 113 -0.90 4.15 7.16
N VAL A 114 -2.09 3.80 6.67
CA VAL A 114 -2.29 3.22 5.35
C VAL A 114 -2.45 4.32 4.32
N VAL A 115 -1.66 4.26 3.26
CA VAL A 115 -1.74 5.17 2.11
C VAL A 115 -1.65 4.40 0.80
N GLY A 116 -2.05 5.05 -0.30
CA GLY A 116 -1.82 4.53 -1.66
C GLY A 116 -2.55 3.23 -1.99
N MET A 117 -3.62 2.90 -1.26
CA MET A 117 -4.43 1.72 -1.52
C MET A 117 -5.12 1.82 -2.88
N TRP A 118 -4.92 0.81 -3.73
CA TRP A 118 -5.57 0.74 -5.03
C TRP A 118 -5.62 -0.68 -5.56
N VAL A 119 -6.67 -1.00 -6.31
CA VAL A 119 -6.79 -2.22 -7.10
C VAL A 119 -7.28 -1.84 -8.49
N HIS A 120 -6.61 -2.36 -9.52
CA HIS A 120 -6.95 -2.16 -10.91
C HIS A 120 -8.41 -2.54 -11.18
N PRO A 121 -9.21 -1.72 -11.91
CA PRO A 121 -10.64 -1.95 -12.11
C PRO A 121 -11.01 -3.36 -12.56
N ASN A 122 -10.28 -3.92 -13.52
CA ASN A 122 -10.49 -5.28 -14.05
C ASN A 122 -10.29 -6.41 -13.01
N HIS A 123 -9.71 -6.10 -11.85
CA HIS A 123 -9.41 -7.05 -10.77
C HIS A 123 -10.17 -6.72 -9.46
N ARG A 124 -11.06 -5.71 -9.47
CA ARG A 124 -11.93 -5.38 -8.33
C ARG A 124 -13.00 -6.45 -8.10
N ASN A 125 -13.71 -6.37 -6.98
CA ASN A 125 -14.76 -7.32 -6.57
C ASN A 125 -14.29 -8.77 -6.40
N ARG A 126 -12.98 -8.97 -6.19
CA ARG A 126 -12.34 -10.27 -5.93
C ARG A 126 -11.68 -10.32 -4.55
N SER A 127 -12.21 -9.52 -3.62
CA SER A 127 -11.70 -9.37 -2.24
C SER A 127 -10.24 -8.90 -2.10
N LEU A 128 -9.59 -8.45 -3.19
CA LEU A 128 -8.19 -8.01 -3.15
C LEU A 128 -7.98 -6.83 -2.21
N GLY A 129 -8.86 -5.83 -2.24
CA GLY A 129 -8.76 -4.69 -1.33
C GLY A 129 -8.85 -5.09 0.14
N LYS A 130 -9.78 -5.98 0.48
CA LYS A 130 -9.89 -6.57 1.82
C LYS A 130 -8.61 -7.28 2.23
N ARG A 131 -8.10 -8.16 1.36
CA ARG A 131 -6.89 -8.94 1.66
C ARG A 131 -5.66 -8.04 1.82
N LEU A 132 -5.51 -6.99 1.01
CA LEU A 132 -4.44 -5.99 1.15
C LEU A 132 -4.48 -5.30 2.52
N VAL A 133 -5.66 -4.85 2.96
CA VAL A 133 -5.83 -4.22 4.29
C VAL A 133 -5.55 -5.20 5.42
N LEU A 134 -5.99 -6.45 5.30
CA LEU A 134 -5.73 -7.47 6.32
C LEU A 134 -4.23 -7.79 6.44
N SER A 135 -3.51 -7.94 5.32
CA SER A 135 -2.05 -8.12 5.34
C SER A 135 -1.32 -6.92 5.95
N SER A 136 -1.84 -5.71 5.72
CA SER A 136 -1.33 -4.48 6.35
C SER A 136 -1.50 -4.49 7.88
N LEU A 137 -2.67 -4.95 8.34
CA LEU A 137 -3.02 -5.05 9.75
C LEU A 137 -2.22 -6.14 10.46
N GLU A 138 -2.04 -7.30 9.83
CA GLU A 138 -1.16 -8.37 10.33
C GLU A 138 0.29 -7.89 10.46
N TRP A 139 0.81 -7.22 9.44
CA TRP A 139 2.17 -6.66 9.51
C TRP A 139 2.33 -5.63 10.62
N ALA A 140 1.36 -4.72 10.80
CA ALA A 140 1.41 -3.71 11.87
C ALA A 140 1.39 -4.37 13.26
N LYS A 141 0.61 -5.45 13.44
CA LYS A 141 0.59 -6.23 14.69
C LYS A 141 1.96 -6.83 15.01
N ASP A 142 2.60 -7.46 14.02
CA ASP A 142 3.86 -8.19 14.20
C ASP A 142 5.11 -7.29 14.23
N SER A 143 4.99 -6.04 13.78
CA SER A 143 6.09 -5.08 13.76
C SER A 143 6.64 -4.84 15.17
N LYS A 144 7.91 -5.14 15.41
CA LYS A 144 8.54 -4.86 16.72
C LYS A 144 8.97 -3.41 16.77
N GLU A 145 8.48 -2.67 17.75
CA GLU A 145 8.97 -1.33 18.05
C GLU A 145 10.26 -1.43 18.88
N LYS A 146 11.13 -0.42 18.73
CA LYS A 146 12.49 -0.46 19.29
C LYS A 146 12.54 -0.29 20.81
N ASP A 147 11.47 0.20 21.44
CA ASP A 147 11.41 0.48 22.87
C ASP A 147 10.33 -0.32 23.61
N THR A 148 10.62 -0.57 24.88
CA THR A 148 9.93 -1.38 25.91
C THR A 148 8.42 -1.16 26.07
N GLU A 149 7.72 -2.26 26.44
CA GLU A 149 6.26 -2.44 26.49
C GLU A 149 5.54 -2.07 25.20
N ALA A 150 5.17 -3.09 24.40
CA ALA A 150 4.48 -2.89 23.12
C ALA A 150 3.24 -1.98 23.30
N PRO A 151 3.29 -0.72 22.86
CA PRO A 151 2.17 0.18 23.03
C PRO A 151 0.98 -0.35 22.24
N LYS A 152 -0.22 0.07 22.64
CA LYS A 152 -1.39 -0.18 21.80
C LYS A 152 -1.16 0.45 20.44
N LYS A 153 -1.33 -0.35 19.39
CA LYS A 153 -1.14 0.08 18.01
C LYS A 153 -2.46 0.48 17.39
N VAL A 154 -2.43 1.55 16.59
CA VAL A 154 -3.58 1.98 15.79
C VAL A 154 -3.18 2.05 14.33
N LEU A 155 -4.03 1.51 13.46
CA LEU A 155 -3.91 1.64 12.02
C LEU A 155 -4.90 2.69 11.55
N LEU A 156 -4.39 3.79 11.01
CA LEU A 156 -5.17 4.90 10.48
C LEU A 156 -5.18 4.90 8.97
N LEU A 157 -6.23 5.49 8.41
CA LEU A 157 -6.34 5.79 7.01
C LEU A 157 -7.18 7.05 6.82
N GLU A 158 -6.91 7.76 5.73
CA GLU A 158 -7.78 8.81 5.25
C GLU A 158 -8.33 8.41 3.88
N VAL A 159 -9.61 8.72 3.68
CA VAL A 159 -10.32 8.43 2.44
C VAL A 159 -11.10 9.67 2.06
N LYS A 160 -11.06 10.05 0.78
CA LYS A 160 -11.88 11.16 0.30
C LYS A 160 -13.36 10.82 0.47
N GLN A 161 -14.16 11.81 0.86
CA GLN A 161 -15.57 11.63 1.21
C GLN A 161 -16.43 11.08 0.06
N ASP A 162 -16.02 11.34 -1.19
CA ASP A 162 -16.65 10.88 -2.42
C ASP A 162 -16.18 9.48 -2.86
N ASN A 163 -15.16 8.90 -2.21
CA ASN A 163 -14.68 7.54 -2.51
C ASN A 163 -15.52 6.50 -1.77
N HIS A 164 -16.81 6.40 -2.14
CA HIS A 164 -17.79 5.52 -1.52
C HIS A 164 -17.38 4.04 -1.53
N ALA A 165 -16.66 3.58 -2.56
CA ALA A 165 -16.19 2.20 -2.65
C ALA A 165 -15.14 1.88 -1.56
N ALA A 166 -14.19 2.79 -1.34
CA ALA A 166 -13.20 2.63 -0.27
C ALA A 166 -13.84 2.77 1.12
N ILE A 167 -14.74 3.74 1.32
CA ILE A 167 -15.50 3.90 2.57
C ILE A 167 -16.25 2.61 2.93
N ALA A 168 -17.00 2.04 1.98
CA ALA A 168 -17.74 0.80 2.19
C ALA A 168 -16.82 -0.41 2.47
N LEU A 169 -15.62 -0.44 1.87
CA LEU A 169 -14.62 -1.46 2.16
C LEU A 169 -14.09 -1.33 3.59
N TYR A 170 -13.66 -0.14 4.00
CA TYR A 170 -13.08 0.09 5.32
C TYR A 170 -14.10 -0.11 6.44
N ALA A 171 -15.33 0.37 6.27
CA ALA A 171 -16.42 0.14 7.24
C ALA A 171 -16.70 -1.36 7.46
N LYS A 172 -16.67 -2.18 6.40
CA LYS A 172 -16.81 -3.65 6.51
C LYS A 172 -15.65 -4.32 7.25
N LEU A 173 -14.53 -3.65 7.41
CA LEU A 173 -13.35 -4.13 8.13
C LEU A 173 -13.28 -3.57 9.56
N GLY A 174 -14.24 -2.73 9.97
CA GLY A 174 -14.33 -2.17 11.31
C GLY A 174 -13.55 -0.87 11.53
N PHE A 175 -13.22 -0.16 10.46
CA PHE A 175 -12.74 1.23 10.51
C PHE A 175 -13.90 2.21 10.69
#